data_AF-A0A6L4ZBL8-F1
#
_entry.id   AF-A0A6L4ZBL8-F1
#
_cell.length_a   1.000
_cell.length_b   1.000
_cell.length_c   1.000
_cell.angle_alpha   90.00
_cell.angle_beta   90.00
_cell.angle_gamma   90.00
#
_symmetry.space_group_name_H-M   'P 1'
#
loop_
_entity.id
_entity.type
_entity.pdbx_description
1 polymer ?
#
loop_
_entity_poly.entity_id
_entity_poly.type
_entity_poly.pdbx_seq_one_letter_code
_entity_poly.pdbx_strand_id
1 'polypeptide(L)'
;QVDGKLKMLPGGKLERRHADFKFDIQDFRFTVGKNNALYAFCMTVPEPGKQLKIKSLGNDSKNLDKPVKGVKLLGYDGKLKWKQEADGLLITCPAEMSFATAVVFKIE
;
A
#
# COMPACT_ATOMS: atom_id res chain seq x y z
N GLN A 1 -11.19 4.32 -2.68
CA GLN A 1 -12.53 4.53 -3.28
C GLN A 1 -12.75 6.03 -3.29
N VAL A 2 -13.16 6.57 -4.43
CA VAL A 2 -13.56 7.99 -4.55
C VAL A 2 -15.06 7.95 -4.82
N ASP A 3 -15.86 8.54 -3.95
CA ASP A 3 -17.34 8.56 -4.04
C ASP A 3 -17.98 7.17 -4.26
N GLY A 4 -17.49 6.17 -3.51
CA GLY A 4 -18.00 4.78 -3.59
C GLY A 4 -17.58 4.00 -4.83
N LYS A 5 -16.87 4.60 -5.78
CA LYS A 5 -16.34 3.91 -6.97
C LYS A 5 -14.87 3.52 -6.80
N LEU A 6 -14.54 2.34 -7.30
CA LEU A 6 -13.15 1.92 -7.45
C LEU A 6 -12.53 2.70 -8.61
N LYS A 7 -11.39 3.32 -8.34
CA LYS A 7 -10.59 4.00 -9.34
C LYS A 7 -9.86 2.93 -10.15
N MET A 8 -10.31 2.70 -11.38
CA MET A 8 -9.77 1.65 -12.24
C MET A 8 -8.94 2.25 -13.37
N LEU A 9 -7.86 1.58 -13.73
CA LEU A 9 -7.14 1.88 -14.97
C LEU A 9 -8.10 1.75 -16.16
N PRO A 10 -8.00 2.63 -17.17
CA PRO A 10 -8.76 2.47 -18.40
C PRO A 10 -8.48 1.10 -19.03
N GLY A 11 -9.52 0.45 -19.56
CA GLY A 11 -9.37 -0.78 -20.34
C GLY A 11 -9.20 -0.50 -21.84
N GLY A 12 -8.71 -1.47 -22.60
CA GLY A 12 -8.53 -1.40 -24.05
C GLY A 12 -7.08 -1.15 -24.47
N LYS A 13 -6.88 -0.63 -25.69
CA LYS A 13 -5.56 -0.37 -26.27
C LYS A 13 -4.76 0.63 -25.42
N LEU A 14 -3.47 0.35 -25.20
CA LEU A 14 -2.54 1.24 -24.50
C LEU A 14 -2.35 2.56 -25.26
N GLU A 15 -2.71 3.66 -24.61
CA GLU A 15 -2.81 5.01 -25.18
C GLU A 15 -2.59 6.07 -24.10
N ARG A 16 -2.59 7.36 -24.50
CA ARG A 16 -2.32 8.54 -23.64
C ARG A 16 -3.08 8.53 -22.31
N ARG A 17 -4.36 8.14 -22.32
CA ARG A 17 -5.20 8.02 -21.12
C ARG A 17 -4.66 7.05 -20.05
N HIS A 18 -3.86 6.04 -20.44
CA HIS A 18 -3.21 5.13 -19.51
C HIS A 18 -1.95 5.77 -18.91
N ALA A 19 -1.18 6.49 -19.73
CA ALA A 19 0.01 7.21 -19.28
C ALA A 19 -0.31 8.37 -18.34
N ASP A 20 -1.44 9.05 -18.58
CA ASP A 20 -1.86 10.20 -17.78
C ASP A 20 -2.65 9.78 -16.53
N PHE A 21 -2.97 8.50 -16.37
CA PHE A 21 -3.64 8.00 -15.17
C PHE A 21 -2.75 8.22 -13.94
N LYS A 22 -3.27 8.97 -12.96
CA LYS A 22 -2.55 9.26 -11.72
C LYS A 22 -3.02 8.33 -10.62
N PHE A 23 -2.11 7.51 -10.11
CA PHE A 23 -2.33 6.78 -8.87
C PHE A 23 -2.28 7.72 -7.66
N ASP A 24 -2.96 7.32 -6.60
CA ASP A 24 -2.92 8.01 -5.31
C ASP A 24 -2.54 7.05 -4.16
N ILE A 25 -2.45 7.61 -2.96
CA ILE A 25 -2.00 6.87 -1.76
C ILE A 25 -2.96 5.77 -1.30
N GLN A 26 -4.15 5.65 -1.90
CA GLN A 26 -5.10 4.57 -1.67
C GLN A 26 -4.97 3.44 -2.69
N ASP A 27 -4.22 3.65 -3.78
CA ASP A 27 -4.02 2.66 -4.83
C ASP A 27 -2.94 1.67 -4.41
N PHE A 28 -3.38 0.54 -3.86
CA PHE A 28 -2.51 -0.57 -3.49
C PHE A 28 -2.56 -1.71 -4.50
N ARG A 29 -1.43 -2.39 -4.67
CA ARG A 29 -1.31 -3.69 -5.33
C ARG A 29 -0.62 -4.67 -4.38
N PHE A 30 -0.99 -5.94 -4.46
CA PHE A 30 -0.48 -6.97 -3.57
C PHE A 30 0.17 -8.10 -4.35
N THR A 31 1.27 -8.62 -3.83
CA THR A 31 1.88 -9.86 -4.30
C THR A 31 2.30 -10.70 -3.09
N VAL A 32 2.38 -12.02 -3.28
CA VAL A 32 2.99 -12.92 -2.30
C VAL A 32 4.29 -13.43 -2.90
N GLY A 33 5.39 -13.20 -2.17
CA GLY A 33 6.71 -13.65 -2.62
C GLY A 33 6.91 -15.15 -2.46
N LYS A 34 7.95 -15.69 -3.09
CA LYS A 34 8.35 -17.12 -2.91
C LYS A 34 8.69 -17.48 -1.45
N ASN A 35 9.05 -16.48 -0.64
CA ASN A 35 9.28 -16.61 0.80
C ASN A 35 7.97 -16.53 1.62
N ASN A 36 6.82 -16.59 0.96
CA ASN A 36 5.48 -16.50 1.54
C ASN A 36 5.19 -15.18 2.28
N ALA A 37 5.98 -14.13 2.06
CA ALA A 37 5.72 -12.81 2.61
C ALA A 37 4.73 -12.04 1.72
N LEU A 38 3.82 -11.31 2.35
CA LEU A 38 2.90 -10.41 1.66
C LEU A 38 3.58 -9.06 1.40
N TYR A 39 3.49 -8.57 0.17
CA TYR A 39 3.99 -7.27 -0.22
C TYR A 39 2.83 -6.37 -0.65
N ALA A 40 2.76 -5.17 -0.07
CA ALA A 40 1.81 -4.14 -0.44
C ALA A 40 2.55 -2.98 -1.11
N PHE A 41 2.22 -2.71 -2.37
CA PHE A 41 2.79 -1.65 -3.19
C PHE A 41 1.84 -0.47 -3.16
N CYS A 42 2.28 0.67 -2.62
CA CYS A 42 1.60 1.95 -2.85
C CYS A 42 2.06 2.47 -4.21
N MET A 43 1.11 2.65 -5.14
CA MET A 43 1.39 2.98 -6.55
C MET A 43 1.82 4.44 -6.77
N THR A 44 2.17 5.13 -5.70
CA THR A 44 2.73 6.49 -5.67
C THR A 44 3.69 6.62 -4.49
N VAL A 45 4.40 7.74 -4.41
CA VAL A 45 5.26 8.07 -3.26
C VAL A 45 4.49 9.01 -2.32
N PRO A 46 4.13 8.55 -1.10
CA PRO A 46 3.49 9.40 -0.11
C PRO A 46 4.42 10.49 0.42
N GLU A 47 3.84 11.57 0.94
CA GLU A 47 4.57 12.61 1.66
C GLU A 47 5.23 12.05 2.94
N PRO A 48 6.37 12.62 3.37
CA PRO A 48 6.97 12.33 4.67
C PRO A 48 5.97 12.40 5.83
N GLY A 49 6.00 11.42 6.73
CA GLY A 49 5.11 11.40 7.90
C GLY A 49 3.63 11.09 7.60
N LYS A 50 3.24 10.95 6.32
CA LYS A 50 1.86 10.64 5.94
C LYS A 50 1.44 9.29 6.51
N GLN A 51 0.21 9.21 7.02
CA GLN A 51 -0.39 7.94 7.41
C GLN A 51 -1.14 7.33 6.22
N LEU A 52 -0.81 6.09 5.91
CA LEU A 52 -1.47 5.26 4.92
C LEU A 52 -2.43 4.29 5.60
N LYS A 53 -3.53 3.94 4.91
CA LYS A 53 -4.50 2.95 5.37
C LYS A 53 -4.74 1.88 4.32
N ILE A 54 -4.34 0.65 4.62
CA ILE A 54 -4.60 -0.51 3.77
C ILE A 54 -5.86 -1.22 4.27
N LYS A 55 -7.01 -0.86 3.71
CA LYS A 55 -8.34 -1.34 4.16
C LYS A 55 -8.48 -2.86 4.11
N SER A 56 -7.93 -3.50 3.08
CA SER A 56 -8.01 -4.95 2.89
C SER A 56 -7.29 -5.75 3.98
N LEU A 57 -6.46 -5.11 4.81
CA LEU A 57 -5.68 -5.74 5.87
C LEU A 57 -6.18 -5.40 7.28
N GLY A 58 -7.39 -4.87 7.41
CA GLY A 58 -8.05 -4.71 8.72
C GLY A 58 -8.39 -6.06 9.36
N ASN A 59 -8.59 -6.09 10.68
CA ASN A 59 -8.96 -7.31 11.39
C ASN A 59 -10.30 -7.89 10.90
N ASP A 60 -11.24 -7.02 10.50
CA ASP A 60 -12.58 -7.44 10.07
C ASP A 60 -12.63 -7.85 8.59
N SER A 61 -11.56 -7.62 7.83
CA SER A 61 -11.54 -7.90 6.40
C SER A 61 -11.58 -9.38 6.06
N LYS A 62 -11.19 -10.25 7.01
CA LYS A 62 -11.04 -11.71 6.86
C LYS A 62 -10.14 -12.13 5.69
N ASN A 63 -9.32 -11.23 5.16
CA ASN A 63 -8.40 -11.51 4.05
C ASN A 63 -7.05 -12.04 4.51
N LEU A 64 -6.78 -12.04 5.81
CA LEU A 64 -5.55 -12.53 6.42
C LEU A 64 -5.84 -13.74 7.28
N ASP A 65 -5.10 -14.83 7.07
CA ASP A 65 -5.18 -16.03 7.90
C ASP A 65 -4.63 -15.80 9.31
N LYS A 66 -3.75 -14.80 9.48
CA LYS A 66 -3.07 -14.47 10.73
C LYS A 66 -3.01 -12.95 10.90
N PRO A 67 -3.02 -12.44 12.16
CA PRO A 67 -2.79 -11.03 12.44
C PRO A 67 -1.43 -10.56 11.93
N VAL A 68 -1.33 -9.28 11.59
CA VAL A 68 -0.06 -8.65 11.20
C VAL A 68 0.87 -8.59 12.41
N LYS A 69 2.05 -9.16 12.27
CA LYS A 69 3.13 -9.19 13.27
C LYS A 69 4.22 -8.18 12.96
N GLY A 70 4.40 -7.82 11.69
CA GLY A 70 5.47 -6.92 11.28
C GLY A 70 5.14 -6.17 10.00
N VAL A 71 5.60 -4.92 9.94
CA VAL A 71 5.58 -4.10 8.72
C VAL A 71 6.95 -3.47 8.54
N LYS A 72 7.55 -3.67 7.37
CA LYS A 72 8.83 -3.07 6.96
C LYS A 72 8.68 -2.35 5.63
N LEU A 73 9.29 -1.18 5.50
CA LEU A 73 9.40 -0.47 4.22
C LEU A 73 10.68 -0.92 3.54
N LEU A 74 10.59 -1.40 2.30
CA LEU A 74 11.78 -1.82 1.55
C LEU A 74 12.67 -0.61 1.25
N GLY A 75 13.98 -0.76 1.49
CA GLY A 75 14.95 0.33 1.34
C GLY A 75 14.99 1.32 2.51
N TYR A 76 14.34 1.01 3.63
CA TYR A 76 14.39 1.79 4.86
C TYR A 76 14.77 0.90 6.05
N ASP A 77 15.88 1.21 6.72
CA ASP A 77 16.41 0.40 7.82
C ASP A 77 15.77 0.72 9.18
N GLY A 78 15.01 1.81 9.27
CA GLY A 78 14.36 2.22 10.51
C GLY A 78 13.09 1.42 10.83
N LYS A 79 12.60 1.56 12.06
CA LYS A 79 11.32 0.98 12.49
C LYS A 79 10.16 1.86 12.01
N LEU A 80 9.12 1.24 11.47
CA LEU A 80 7.88 1.92 11.13
C LEU A 80 6.92 1.95 12.31
N LYS A 81 6.15 3.04 12.42
CA LYS A 81 4.97 3.09 13.29
C LYS A 81 3.77 2.58 12.51
N TRP A 82 3.15 1.52 12.98
CA TRP A 82 1.97 0.92 12.35
C TRP A 82 1.03 0.33 13.39
N LYS A 83 -0.24 0.14 13.00
CA LYS A 83 -1.27 -0.46 13.84
C LYS A 83 -2.31 -1.15 12.95
N GLN A 84 -2.66 -2.38 13.29
CA GLN A 84 -3.79 -3.07 12.65
C GLN A 84 -5.08 -2.75 13.41
N GLU A 85 -6.02 -2.12 12.74
CA GLU A 85 -7.35 -1.79 13.26
C GLU A 85 -8.43 -2.64 12.59
N ALA A 86 -9.67 -2.55 13.07
CA ALA A 86 -10.81 -3.28 12.53
C ALA A 86 -10.95 -3.11 11.01
N ASP A 87 -10.84 -1.87 10.52
CA ASP A 87 -11.13 -1.48 9.14
C ASP A 87 -9.88 -1.19 8.29
N GLY A 88 -8.67 -1.48 8.80
CA GLY A 88 -7.45 -1.41 7.99
C GLY A 88 -6.14 -1.51 8.78
N LEU A 89 -5.06 -1.75 8.05
CA LEU A 89 -3.69 -1.60 8.54
C LEU A 89 -3.23 -0.15 8.34
N LEU A 90 -2.98 0.57 9.44
CA LEU A 90 -2.43 1.92 9.44
C LEU A 90 -0.91 1.86 9.47
N ILE A 91 -0.25 2.58 8.57
CA ILE A 91 1.22 2.67 8.49
C ILE A 91 1.61 4.13 8.39
N THR A 92 2.50 4.60 9.24
CA THR A 92 3.05 5.97 9.18
C THR A 92 4.35 5.95 8.39
N CYS A 93 4.39 6.70 7.29
CA CYS A 93 5.59 6.87 6.49
C CYS A 93 6.71 7.54 7.32
N PRO A 94 7.97 7.14 7.14
CA PRO A 94 9.10 7.81 7.78
C PRO A 94 9.26 9.26 7.29
N ALA A 95 10.14 10.00 7.97
CA ALA A 95 10.51 11.36 7.53
C ALA A 95 11.38 11.32 6.26
N GLU A 96 12.20 10.29 6.10
CA GLU A 96 12.99 10.07 4.91
C GLU A 96 12.20 9.27 3.89
N MET A 97 11.73 9.93 2.82
CA MET A 97 10.94 9.35 1.74
C MET A 97 11.62 9.55 0.39
N SER A 98 12.90 9.17 0.29
CA SER A 98 13.74 9.31 -0.91
C SER A 98 13.43 8.24 -1.99
N PHE A 99 12.14 8.09 -2.34
CA PHE A 99 11.65 7.14 -3.34
C PHE A 99 11.17 7.86 -4.60
N ALA A 100 11.27 7.21 -5.76
CA ALA A 100 10.96 7.85 -7.05
C ALA A 100 9.53 7.61 -7.56
N THR A 101 9.03 6.37 -7.47
CA THR A 101 7.81 5.97 -8.22
C THR A 101 6.75 5.32 -7.33
N ALA A 102 7.16 4.45 -6.41
CA ALA A 102 6.29 3.67 -5.56
C ALA A 102 7.03 3.30 -4.28
N VAL A 103 6.27 2.98 -3.23
CA VAL A 103 6.82 2.41 -2.00
C VAL A 103 6.23 1.04 -1.72
N VAL A 104 7.02 0.17 -1.12
CA VAL A 104 6.67 -1.24 -0.91
C VAL A 104 6.80 -1.60 0.56
N PHE A 105 5.72 -2.11 1.12
CA PHE A 105 5.70 -2.63 2.48
C PHE A 105 5.74 -4.15 2.44
N LYS A 106 6.70 -4.75 3.14
CA LYS A 106 6.68 -6.17 3.48
C LYS A 106 5.86 -6.33 4.76
N ILE A 107 4.87 -7.21 4.72
CA ILE A 107 3.95 -7.51 5.81
C ILE A 107 4.17 -8.96 6.24
N GLU A 108 4.35 -9.17 7.55
CA GLU A 108 4.60 -10.45 8.21
C GLU A 108 3.51 -10.75 9.25
#